data_AF-A0A8S2PKY3-F1
#
_entry.id   AF-A0A8S2PKY3-F1
#
_cell.length_a   1.000
_cell.length_b   1.000
_cell.length_c   1.000
_cell.angle_alpha   90.00
_cell.angle_beta   90.00
_cell.angle_gamma   90.00
#
_symmetry.space_group_name_H-M   'P 1'
#
loop_
_entity.id
_entity.type
_entity.pdbx_description
1 polymer ?
#
loop_
_entity_poly.entity_id
_entity_poly.type
_entity_poly.pdbx_seq_one_letter_code
_entity_poly.pdbx_strand_id
1 'polypeptide(L)' 'MSRNRRRNSRFSVLMWNCFSRVDLDLPRTNNAVEGWHTAFHNVVGDHPSIYKFIKDIIREEQNTAVVSNQMLAGTQT' A
#
# COMPACT_ATOMS: atom_id res chain seq x y z
N MET A 1 42.95 12.19 -19.55
CA MET A 1 42.06 12.34 -18.38
C MET A 1 40.61 12.39 -18.87
N SER A 2 39.87 11.28 -18.77
CA SER A 2 38.49 11.21 -19.24
C SER A 2 37.57 11.96 -18.28
N ARG A 3 36.83 12.95 -18.78
CA ARG A 3 35.86 13.74 -18.00
C ARG A 3 34.80 12.80 -17.45
N ASN A 4 34.58 12.88 -16.14
CA ASN A 4 33.59 12.16 -15.36
C ASN A 4 32.23 12.14 -16.08
N ARG A 5 31.94 11.09 -16.84
CA ARG A 5 30.71 10.95 -17.63
C ARG A 5 29.60 10.64 -16.63
N ARG A 6 28.67 11.58 -16.41
CA ARG A 6 27.51 11.38 -15.54
C ARG A 6 26.83 10.07 -15.95
N ARG A 7 26.79 9.10 -15.04
CA ARG A 7 26.05 7.85 -15.25
C ARG A 7 24.56 8.18 -15.30
N ASN A 8 23.85 7.51 -16.21
CA ASN A 8 22.40 7.62 -16.26
C ASN A 8 21.81 7.17 -14.92
N SER A 9 20.71 7.81 -14.51
CA SER A 9 19.96 7.39 -13.33
C SER A 9 19.56 5.92 -13.47
N ARG A 10 19.67 5.16 -12.37
CA ARG A 10 19.23 3.75 -12.32
C ARG A 10 17.72 3.61 -12.55
N PHE A 11 16.99 4.69 -12.35
CA PHE A 11 15.54 4.74 -12.41
C PHE A 11 15.11 5.98 -13.18
N SER A 12 14.11 5.83 -14.06
CA SER A 12 13.60 6.92 -14.88
C SER A 12 13.04 8.05 -14.01
N VAL A 13 13.20 9.30 -14.45
CA VAL A 13 12.57 10.46 -13.78
C VAL A 13 11.05 10.34 -13.71
N LEU A 14 10.44 9.65 -14.68
CA LEU A 14 9.00 9.37 -14.69
C LEU A 14 8.56 8.49 -13.53
N MET A 15 9.44 7.64 -13.00
CA MET A 15 9.16 6.80 -11.84
C MET A 15 9.11 7.61 -10.53
N TRP A 16 9.95 8.64 -10.42
CA TRP A 16 10.07 9.47 -9.21
C TRP A 16 9.17 10.70 -9.22
N ASN A 17 8.53 10.98 -10.35
CA ASN A 17 7.67 12.14 -10.48
C ASN A 17 6.34 11.90 -9.75
N CYS A 18 5.98 12.81 -8.85
CA CYS A 18 4.70 12.81 -8.14
C CYS A 18 3.56 13.48 -8.91
N PHE A 19 3.79 13.92 -10.14
CA PHE A 19 2.82 14.61 -11.00
C PHE A 19 1.49 13.86 -11.08
N SER A 20 1.52 12.55 -11.35
CA SER A 20 0.31 11.73 -11.40
C SER A 20 -0.42 11.64 -10.06
N ARG A 21 0.30 11.70 -8.93
CA ARG A 21 -0.33 11.70 -7.60
C ARG A 21 -1.06 13.00 -7.32
N VAL A 22 -0.53 14.13 -7.80
CA VAL A 22 -1.21 15.44 -7.67
C VAL A 22 -2.41 15.52 -8.60
N ASP A 23 -2.26 15.09 -9.84
CA ASP A 23 -3.33 15.08 -10.85
C ASP A 23 -4.52 14.19 -10.44
N LEU A 24 -4.23 13.04 -9.82
CA LEU A 24 -5.24 12.09 -9.35
C LEU A 24 -5.70 12.33 -7.89
N ASP A 25 -5.30 13.45 -7.27
CA ASP A 25 -5.59 13.80 -5.87
C ASP A 25 -5.30 12.65 -4.87
N LEU A 26 -4.21 11.91 -5.11
CA LEU A 26 -3.82 10.78 -4.28
C LEU A 26 -3.15 11.27 -2.99
N PRO A 27 -3.32 10.52 -1.87
CA PRO A 27 -2.65 10.84 -0.61
C PRO A 27 -1.15 11.01 -0.80
N ARG A 28 -0.57 12.04 -0.20
CA ARG A 28 0.89 12.34 -0.29
C ARG A 28 1.74 11.36 0.51
N THR A 29 1.19 10.79 1.57
CA THR A 29 1.85 9.83 2.45
C THR A 29 1.21 8.45 2.37
N ASN A 30 1.93 7.43 2.80
CA ASN A 30 1.49 6.04 2.91
C ASN A 30 0.92 5.71 4.30
N ASN A 31 0.57 6.72 5.12
CA ASN A 31 0.15 6.53 6.52
C ASN A 31 -0.99 5.51 6.69
N ALA A 32 -1.94 5.48 5.75
CA ALA A 32 -3.04 4.51 5.78
C ALA A 32 -2.53 3.06 5.60
N VAL A 33 -1.54 2.87 4.73
CA VAL A 33 -0.91 1.57 4.48
C VAL A 33 -0.07 1.15 5.69
N GLU A 34 0.69 2.08 6.27
CA GLU A 34 1.47 1.81 7.49
C GLU A 34 0.56 1.44 8.66
N GLY A 35 -0.52 2.19 8.87
CA GLY A 35 -1.50 1.92 9.91
C GLY A 35 -2.18 0.56 9.72
N TRP A 36 -2.59 0.23 8.49
CA TRP A 36 -3.12 -1.10 8.16
C TRP A 36 -2.11 -2.20 8.46
N HIS A 37 -0.86 -2.02 8.02
CA HIS A 37 0.18 -3.03 8.21
C HIS A 37 0.49 -3.24 9.71
N THR A 38 0.55 -2.17 10.50
CA THR A 38 0.70 -2.26 11.97
C THR A 38 -0.46 -3.01 12.62
N ALA A 39 -1.71 -2.72 12.23
CA ALA A 39 -2.88 -3.42 12.76
C ALA A 39 -2.87 -4.91 12.38
N PHE A 40 -2.58 -5.23 11.12
CA PHE A 40 -2.50 -6.60 10.64
C PHE A 40 -1.36 -7.38 11.32
N HIS A 41 -0.19 -6.75 11.49
CA HIS A 41 0.93 -7.33 12.22
C HIS A 41 0.54 -7.70 13.66
N ASN A 42 -0.20 -6.82 14.36
CA ASN A 42 -0.68 -7.11 15.72
C ASN A 42 -1.63 -8.32 15.79
N VAL A 43 -2.34 -8.63 14.69
CA VAL A 43 -3.24 -9.81 14.61
C VAL A 43 -2.45 -11.09 14.33
N VAL A 44 -1.55 -11.05 13.35
CA VAL A 44 -0.79 -12.20 12.89
C VAL A 44 0.28 -12.60 13.90
N GLY A 45 0.95 -11.60 14.49
CA GLY A 45 2.11 -11.74 15.36
C GLY A 45 3.41 -12.04 14.62
N ASP A 46 4.50 -12.12 15.37
CA ASP A 46 5.81 -12.47 14.83
C ASP A 46 5.88 -13.94 14.42
N HIS A 47 6.41 -14.17 13.20
CA HIS A 47 6.69 -15.50 12.66
C HIS A 47 5.52 -16.52 12.74
N PRO A 48 4.36 -16.21 12.14
CA PRO A 48 3.24 -17.15 12.09
C PRO A 48 3.61 -18.41 11.30
N SER A 49 2.98 -19.53 11.64
CA SER A 49 2.98 -20.66 10.70
C SER A 49 2.28 -20.25 9.40
N ILE A 50 2.69 -20.85 8.28
CA ILE A 50 2.09 -20.55 6.98
C ILE A 50 0.56 -20.71 6.99
N TYR A 51 0.06 -21.70 7.73
CA TYR A 51 -1.37 -21.94 7.86
C TYR A 51 -2.09 -20.82 8.63
N LYS A 52 -1.51 -20.37 9.75
CA LYS A 52 -2.05 -19.23 10.50
C LYS A 52 -2.07 -17.98 9.62
N PHE A 53 -0.95 -17.70 8.95
CA PHE A 53 -0.82 -16.55 8.08
C PHE A 53 -1.89 -16.52 6.98
N ILE A 54 -2.08 -17.64 6.27
CA ILE A 54 -3.12 -17.75 5.23
C ILE A 54 -4.51 -17.51 5.83
N LYS A 55 -4.80 -18.09 6.99
CA LYS A 55 -6.10 -17.93 7.66
C LYS A 55 -6.37 -16.46 8.03
N ASP A 56 -5.36 -15.78 8.55
CA ASP A 56 -5.47 -14.37 8.95
C ASP A 56 -5.60 -13.45 7.72
N ILE A 57 -4.94 -13.75 6.59
CA ILE A 57 -5.16 -13.06 5.31
C ILE A 57 -6.60 -13.22 4.81
N ILE A 58 -7.13 -14.44 4.82
CA ILE A 58 -8.52 -14.69 4.36
C ILE A 58 -9.51 -13.89 5.20
N ARG A 59 -9.30 -13.83 6.51
CA ARG A 59 -10.14 -13.04 7.42
C ARG A 59 -10.04 -11.54 7.10
N GLU A 60 -8.84 -11.03 6.82
CA GLU A 60 -8.65 -9.62 6.52
C GLU A 60 -9.33 -9.21 5.20
N GLU A 61 -9.32 -10.09 4.20
CA GLU A 61 -10.07 -9.89 2.96
C GLU A 61 -11.58 -9.81 3.22
N GLN A 62 -12.11 -10.70 4.07
CA GLN A 62 -13.53 -10.67 4.46
C GLN A 62 -13.90 -9.36 5.16
N ASN A 63 -13.06 -8.88 6.08
CA ASN A 63 -13.25 -7.60 6.76
C ASN A 63 -13.28 -6.44 5.74
N THR A 64 -12.33 -6.44 4.81
CA THR A 64 -12.21 -5.43 3.76
C THR A 64 -13.46 -5.41 2.86
N ALA A 65 -13.96 -6.58 2.48
CA ALA A 65 -15.18 -6.69 1.70
C ALA A 65 -16.41 -6.11 2.43
N VAL A 66 -16.53 -6.35 3.74
CA VAL A 66 -17.63 -5.78 4.55
C VAL A 66 -17.55 -4.25 4.59
N VAL A 67 -16.37 -3.69 4.87
CA VAL A 67 -16.16 -2.24 4.92
C VAL A 67 -16.45 -1.60 3.56
N SER A 68 -15.97 -2.21 2.48
CA SER A 68 -16.24 -1.77 1.10
C SER A 68 -17.74 -1.72 0.79
N ASN A 69 -18.46 -2.80 1.12
CA ASN A 69 -19.91 -2.87 0.92
C ASN A 69 -20.66 -1.80 1.74
N GLN A 70 -20.23 -1.53 2.97
CA GLN A 70 -20.80 -0.47 3.80
C GLN A 70 -20.58 0.92 3.19
N MET A 71 -19.38 1.21 2.69
CA MET A 71 -19.09 2.48 2.01
C MET A 71 -19.94 2.64 0.75
N LEU A 72 -20.06 1.60 -0.08
CA LEU A 72 -20.92 1.62 -1.26
C LEU A 72 -22.38 1.88 -0.87
N ALA A 73 -22.90 1.20 0.15
CA ALA A 73 -24.27 1.40 0.63
C ALA A 73 -24.50 2.82 1.15
N GLY A 74 -23.53 3.41 1.86
CA GLY A 74 -23.59 4.78 2.37
C GLY A 74 -23.42 5.88 1.33
N THR A 75 -22.88 5.56 0.15
CA THR A 75 -22.70 6.53 -0.96
C THR A 75 -23.92 6.59 -1.88
N GLN A 76 -24.87 5.64 -1.77
CA GLN A 76 -26.09 5.59 -2.59
C GLN A 76 -27.28 6.44 -2.05
N THR A 77 -27.02 7.44 -1.21
CA THR A 77 -28.03 8.42 -0.73
C THR A 77 -27.78 9.79 -1.30
#